data_AF-A0A934UMH4-F1
#
_entry.id   AF-A0A934UMH4-F1
#
_cell.length_a   1.000
_cell.length_b   1.000
_cell.length_c   1.000
_cell.angle_alpha   90.00
_cell.angle_beta   90.00
_cell.angle_gamma   90.00
#
_symmetry.space_group_name_H-M   'P 1'
#
loop_
_entity.id
_entity.type
_entity.pdbx_description
1 polymer ?
#
loop_
_entity_poly.entity_id
_entity_poly.type
_entity_poly.pdbx_seq_one_letter_code
_entity_poly.pdbx_strand_id
1 'polypeptide(L)'
;MKVKINTNFLVNSIVTIIVILLLIYFAVIILGTSQSVSDDIVYVTEDYLKPIEPVVSDSLPYSEYKELSKKAEKIRDLKNGDWLHFGGIGIAEVIGTGGAMYCDTCTMANTTDIPGVKQDYILLHGWTLKPESWIYDDIVFHIENGQSYIRKTVKDKRKYGFKRVDVPVKFRYSRTDDCLMIPISSSLKMILNIVLGVIEFSIFIYMFYLIAAFLKFIVDISKGLPFTDSNLRRLKLIAVSLIAFPIITFLLNYVVRVIFNNYFTPDVAAKIGVWGSWWRFMITGIIFLMLFKAFKQGKTLKEEQDLTI
;
A
#
# COMPACT_ATOMS: atom_id res chain seq x y z
N MET A 1 -22.23 42.99 13.38
CA MET A 1 -22.11 41.67 14.06
C MET A 1 -20.85 40.99 13.51
N LYS A 2 -19.76 40.85 14.28
CA LYS A 2 -18.53 40.20 13.80
C LYS A 2 -18.65 38.68 13.98
N VAL A 3 -18.86 37.94 12.90
CA VAL A 3 -18.87 36.48 12.94
C VAL A 3 -17.45 35.99 13.22
N LYS A 4 -17.22 35.43 14.42
CA LYS A 4 -15.97 34.73 14.74
C LYS A 4 -16.00 33.37 14.06
N ILE A 5 -15.50 33.29 12.84
CA ILE A 5 -15.30 32.02 12.16
C ILE A 5 -14.17 31.28 12.89
N ASN A 6 -14.47 30.09 13.39
CA ASN A 6 -13.47 29.21 13.98
C ASN A 6 -12.63 28.60 12.86
N THR A 7 -11.49 29.21 12.57
CA THR A 7 -10.61 28.83 11.46
C THR A 7 -10.22 27.35 11.49
N ASN A 8 -10.07 26.76 12.69
CA ASN A 8 -9.78 25.33 12.84
C ASN A 8 -10.95 24.44 12.39
N PHE A 9 -12.19 24.86 12.67
CA PHE A 9 -13.38 24.13 12.23
C PHE A 9 -13.54 24.21 10.70
N LEU A 10 -13.28 25.39 10.12
CA LEU A 10 -13.36 25.60 8.69
C LEU A 10 -12.32 24.73 7.94
N VAL A 11 -11.06 24.76 8.37
CA VAL A 11 -9.98 23.97 7.76
C VAL A 11 -10.28 22.48 7.87
N ASN A 12 -10.67 21.99 9.05
CA ASN A 12 -11.02 20.58 9.21
C ASN A 12 -12.21 20.19 8.33
N SER A 13 -13.25 21.03 8.25
CA SER A 13 -14.43 20.74 7.42
C SER A 13 -14.09 20.71 5.94
N ILE A 14 -13.26 21.64 5.45
CA ILE A 14 -12.82 21.67 4.05
C ILE A 14 -12.01 20.41 3.73
N VAL A 15 -11.07 20.02 4.60
CA VAL A 15 -10.29 18.79 4.41
C VAL A 15 -11.20 17.56 4.39
N THR A 16 -12.15 17.45 5.32
CA THR A 16 -13.10 16.33 5.35
C THR A 16 -13.98 16.28 4.11
N ILE A 17 -14.50 17.42 3.64
CA ILE A 17 -15.33 17.48 2.42
C ILE A 17 -14.52 17.10 1.19
N ILE A 18 -13.28 17.59 1.06
CA ILE A 18 -12.39 17.23 -0.06
C ILE A 18 -12.12 15.72 -0.05
N VAL A 19 -11.83 15.13 1.12
CA VAL A 19 -11.61 13.68 1.24
C VAL A 19 -12.85 12.89 0.85
N ILE A 20 -14.05 13.28 1.29
CA ILE A 20 -15.30 12.60 0.94
C ILE A 20 -15.60 12.72 -0.56
N LEU A 21 -15.45 13.90 -1.15
CA LEU A 21 -15.68 14.12 -2.58
C LEU A 21 -14.69 13.33 -3.43
N LEU A 22 -13.43 13.23 -3.00
CA LEU A 22 -12.43 12.38 -3.64
C LEU A 22 -12.80 10.90 -3.55
N LEU A 23 -13.27 10.42 -2.39
CA LEU A 23 -13.72 9.03 -2.22
C LEU A 23 -14.94 8.70 -3.10
N ILE A 24 -15.92 9.61 -3.19
CA ILE A 24 -17.10 9.44 -4.05
C ILE A 24 -16.68 9.41 -5.52
N TYR A 25 -15.84 10.35 -5.96
CA TYR A 25 -15.34 10.41 -7.33
C TYR A 25 -14.58 9.13 -7.71
N PHE A 26 -13.78 8.60 -6.78
CA PHE A 26 -13.03 7.35 -6.96
C PHE A 26 -13.96 6.14 -7.12
N ALA A 27 -15.01 6.04 -6.28
CA ALA A 27 -16.00 4.98 -6.37
C ALA A 27 -16.71 4.98 -7.73
N VAL A 28 -17.06 6.17 -8.26
CA VAL A 28 -17.71 6.32 -9.56
C VAL A 28 -16.80 5.88 -10.71
N ILE A 29 -15.52 6.26 -10.70
CA ILE A 29 -14.57 5.85 -11.75
C ILE A 29 -14.39 4.34 -11.76
N ILE A 30 -14.19 3.73 -10.60
CA ILE A 30 -13.87 2.29 -10.54
C ILE A 30 -15.08 1.44 -10.91
N LEU A 31 -16.28 1.82 -10.48
CA LEU A 31 -17.51 1.16 -10.90
C LEU A 31 -17.78 1.33 -12.40
N GLY A 32 -17.29 2.40 -13.02
CA GLY A 32 -17.45 2.66 -14.46
C GLY A 32 -16.52 1.86 -15.37
N THR A 33 -15.38 1.35 -14.89
CA THR A 33 -14.32 0.76 -15.74
C THR A 33 -14.25 -0.76 -15.72
N SER A 34 -15.26 -1.49 -15.21
CA SER A 34 -15.25 -2.95 -15.25
C SER A 34 -15.52 -3.48 -16.66
N GLN A 35 -14.50 -3.49 -17.52
CA GLN A 35 -14.52 -4.37 -18.68
C GLN A 35 -14.47 -5.81 -18.16
N SER A 36 -15.58 -6.53 -18.35
CA SER A 36 -15.66 -7.96 -18.07
C SER A 36 -14.73 -8.70 -19.04
N VAL A 37 -13.57 -9.11 -18.56
CA VAL A 37 -12.79 -10.15 -19.26
C VAL A 37 -13.62 -11.43 -19.18
N SER A 38 -14.02 -11.94 -20.35
CA SER A 38 -14.79 -13.18 -20.54
C SER A 38 -14.16 -14.34 -19.78
N ASP A 39 -14.87 -14.91 -18.81
CA ASP A 39 -14.40 -15.99 -17.91
C ASP A 39 -14.44 -17.40 -18.57
N ASP A 40 -14.17 -17.50 -19.87
CA ASP A 40 -14.03 -18.79 -20.56
C ASP A 40 -12.55 -19.16 -20.67
N ILE A 41 -11.93 -19.59 -19.57
CA ILE A 41 -10.59 -20.17 -19.61
C ILE A 41 -10.65 -21.65 -19.20
N VAL A 42 -10.40 -22.49 -20.21
CA VAL A 42 -10.25 -23.94 -20.10
C VAL A 42 -8.99 -24.25 -19.28
N TYR A 43 -9.15 -24.99 -18.19
CA TYR A 43 -8.03 -25.54 -17.43
C TYR A 43 -7.33 -26.62 -18.26
N VAL A 44 -6.21 -26.28 -18.89
CA VAL A 44 -5.34 -27.29 -19.52
C VAL A 44 -4.55 -27.98 -18.41
N THR A 45 -5.02 -29.16 -18.00
CA THR A 45 -4.21 -30.11 -17.21
C THR A 45 -3.18 -30.75 -18.13
N GLU A 46 -2.02 -30.11 -18.28
CA GLU A 46 -0.82 -30.80 -18.77
C GLU A 46 -0.12 -31.47 -17.59
N ASP A 47 0.20 -32.76 -17.72
CA ASP A 47 0.93 -33.54 -16.70
C ASP A 47 2.39 -33.05 -16.52
N TYR A 48 2.87 -32.13 -17.37
CA TYR A 48 4.20 -31.54 -17.31
C TYR A 48 4.17 -30.04 -17.65
N LEU A 49 3.92 -29.19 -16.64
CA LEU A 49 4.08 -27.75 -16.82
C LEU A 49 5.54 -27.41 -17.17
N LYS A 50 5.72 -26.59 -18.21
CA LYS A 50 7.05 -26.07 -18.57
C LYS A 50 7.66 -25.34 -17.37
N PRO A 51 8.94 -25.57 -17.03
CA PRO A 51 9.63 -24.79 -16.01
C PRO A 51 9.48 -23.28 -16.26
N ILE A 52 9.16 -22.50 -15.22
CA ILE A 52 9.07 -21.02 -15.31
C ILE A 52 10.43 -20.45 -15.74
N GLU A 53 11.49 -21.07 -15.22
CA GLU A 53 12.88 -20.70 -15.46
C GLU A 53 13.59 -21.80 -16.24
N PRO A 54 14.59 -21.45 -17.07
CA PRO A 54 15.47 -22.45 -17.65
C PRO A 54 16.10 -23.28 -16.53
N VAL A 55 15.99 -24.61 -16.64
CA VAL A 55 16.55 -25.55 -15.66
C VAL A 55 18.06 -25.42 -15.67
N VAL A 56 18.64 -24.89 -14.59
CA VAL A 56 20.09 -24.85 -14.39
C VAL A 56 20.50 -26.21 -13.85
N SER A 57 21.49 -26.85 -14.48
CA SER A 57 21.93 -28.17 -14.04
C SER A 57 22.70 -28.09 -12.72
N ASP A 58 22.32 -28.91 -11.74
CA ASP A 58 23.02 -29.04 -10.46
C ASP A 58 24.41 -29.70 -10.61
N SER A 59 24.73 -30.22 -11.80
CA SER A 59 26.06 -30.77 -12.10
C SER A 59 27.13 -29.71 -12.37
N LEU A 60 26.73 -28.45 -12.53
CA LEU A 60 27.65 -27.35 -12.80
C LEU A 60 28.48 -26.97 -11.56
N PRO A 61 29.71 -26.45 -11.73
CA PRO A 61 30.45 -25.80 -10.66
C PRO A 61 29.59 -24.73 -9.98
N TYR A 62 29.68 -24.62 -8.64
CA TYR A 62 28.83 -23.72 -7.86
C TYR A 62 28.85 -22.25 -8.35
N SER A 63 29.99 -21.77 -8.86
CA SER A 63 30.10 -20.43 -9.44
C SER A 63 29.25 -20.27 -10.70
N GLU A 64 29.29 -21.24 -11.61
CA GLU A 64 28.52 -21.24 -12.86
C GLU A 64 27.02 -21.42 -12.59
N TYR A 65 26.67 -22.33 -11.69
CA TYR A 65 25.30 -22.50 -11.22
C TYR A 65 24.74 -21.18 -10.70
N LYS A 66 25.46 -20.52 -9.80
CA LYS A 66 25.02 -19.24 -9.20
C LYS A 66 24.87 -18.13 -10.24
N GLU A 67 25.75 -18.08 -11.23
CA GLU A 67 25.66 -17.11 -12.33
C GLU A 67 24.43 -17.37 -13.21
N LEU A 68 24.21 -18.62 -13.62
CA LEU A 68 23.06 -19.00 -14.43
C LEU A 68 21.74 -18.82 -13.68
N SER A 69 21.67 -19.14 -12.39
CA SER A 69 20.49 -18.90 -11.56
C SER A 69 20.18 -17.41 -11.44
N LYS A 70 21.18 -16.55 -11.23
CA LYS A 70 21.00 -15.09 -11.25
C LYS A 70 20.53 -14.59 -12.62
N LYS A 71 21.03 -15.17 -13.70
CA LYS A 71 20.61 -14.85 -15.06
C LYS A 71 19.16 -15.26 -15.31
N ALA A 72 18.76 -16.44 -14.86
CA ALA A 72 17.39 -16.93 -14.94
C ALA A 72 16.43 -16.02 -14.13
N GLU A 73 16.82 -15.67 -12.90
CA GLU A 73 16.08 -14.73 -12.04
C GLU A 73 15.90 -13.38 -12.72
N LYS A 74 16.97 -12.78 -13.25
CA LYS A 74 16.85 -11.48 -13.92
C LYS A 74 16.03 -11.57 -15.23
N ILE A 75 15.98 -12.73 -15.92
CA ILE A 75 15.10 -12.92 -17.10
C ILE A 75 13.65 -12.91 -16.62
N ARG A 76 13.35 -13.62 -15.52
CA ARG A 76 12.03 -13.63 -14.91
C ARG A 76 11.61 -12.22 -14.47
N ASP A 77 12.50 -11.46 -13.84
CA ASP A 77 12.21 -10.10 -13.41
C ASP A 77 11.90 -9.17 -14.59
N LEU A 78 12.62 -9.32 -15.71
CA LEU A 78 12.34 -8.60 -16.97
C LEU A 78 10.99 -8.98 -17.59
N LYS A 79 10.62 -10.27 -17.54
CA LYS A 79 9.31 -10.73 -18.01
C LYS A 79 8.18 -10.20 -17.12
N ASN A 80 8.38 -10.21 -15.80
CA ASN A 80 7.40 -9.72 -14.84
C ASN A 80 7.25 -8.18 -14.88
N GLY A 81 8.31 -7.47 -15.29
CA GLY A 81 8.38 -6.01 -15.32
C GLY A 81 8.96 -5.39 -14.05
N ASP A 82 9.64 -6.17 -13.22
CA ASP A 82 10.17 -5.76 -11.90
C ASP A 82 11.42 -4.87 -12.03
N TRP A 83 12.03 -4.81 -13.23
CA TRP A 83 13.35 -4.18 -13.40
C TRP A 83 13.32 -2.69 -13.75
N LEU A 84 12.17 -2.20 -14.24
CA LEU A 84 12.05 -0.84 -14.79
C LEU A 84 10.84 -0.14 -14.18
N HIS A 85 10.90 0.05 -12.86
CA HIS A 85 9.92 0.87 -12.15
C HIS A 85 10.14 2.34 -12.49
N PHE A 86 9.27 2.89 -13.33
CA PHE A 86 9.20 4.33 -13.55
C PHE A 86 8.23 4.92 -12.54
N GLY A 87 8.71 5.96 -11.86
CA GLY A 87 8.12 6.50 -10.64
C GLY A 87 6.61 6.75 -10.66
N GLY A 88 6.07 6.94 -9.47
CA GLY A 88 4.71 7.33 -9.24
C GLY A 88 4.55 7.81 -7.81
N ILE A 89 3.32 8.16 -7.47
CA ILE A 89 2.97 8.70 -6.16
C ILE A 89 2.25 7.61 -5.37
N GLY A 90 2.57 7.50 -4.09
CA GLY A 90 1.96 6.56 -3.16
C GLY A 90 1.55 7.25 -1.87
N ILE A 91 0.50 6.75 -1.23
CA ILE A 91 0.06 7.23 0.08
C ILE A 91 0.30 6.13 1.10
N ALA A 92 1.18 6.43 2.06
CA ALA A 92 1.33 5.73 3.32
C ALA A 92 1.35 4.19 3.17
N GLU A 93 2.05 3.68 2.15
CA GLU A 93 2.17 2.24 1.89
C GLU A 93 0.82 1.49 1.73
N VAL A 94 -0.26 2.19 1.41
CA VAL A 94 -1.58 1.59 1.16
C VAL A 94 -1.77 1.37 -0.34
N ILE A 95 -1.70 2.47 -1.10
CA ILE A 95 -1.95 2.51 -2.54
C ILE A 95 -0.97 3.47 -3.18
N GLY A 96 -0.51 3.13 -4.37
CA GLY A 96 0.29 4.01 -5.20
C GLY A 96 0.06 3.76 -6.67
N THR A 97 0.90 4.39 -7.46
CA THR A 97 0.93 4.24 -8.91
C THR A 97 2.36 3.95 -9.32
N GLY A 98 2.52 3.22 -10.41
CA GLY A 98 3.82 2.90 -10.97
C GLY A 98 3.71 2.72 -12.48
N GLY A 99 4.84 2.68 -13.16
CA GLY A 99 4.94 2.13 -14.49
C GLY A 99 5.97 1.03 -14.50
N ALA A 100 5.75 0.00 -15.29
CA ALA A 100 6.77 -1.00 -15.59
C ALA A 100 6.84 -1.23 -17.09
N MET A 101 8.05 -1.51 -17.57
CA MET A 101 8.26 -2.10 -18.89
C MET A 101 8.42 -3.59 -18.71
N TYR A 102 7.64 -4.36 -19.47
CA TYR A 102 7.78 -5.81 -19.50
C TYR A 102 8.09 -6.28 -20.91
N CYS A 103 8.83 -7.39 -21.01
CA CYS A 103 9.17 -7.97 -22.29
C CYS A 103 9.24 -9.49 -22.20
N ASP A 104 8.25 -10.15 -22.79
CA ASP A 104 8.11 -11.61 -22.73
C ASP A 104 9.14 -12.33 -23.61
N THR A 105 9.56 -11.68 -24.70
CA THR A 105 10.49 -12.23 -25.70
C THR A 105 11.93 -11.75 -25.52
N CYS A 106 12.21 -10.89 -24.54
CA CYS A 106 13.53 -10.32 -24.39
C CYS A 106 14.54 -11.37 -23.90
N THR A 107 15.63 -11.48 -24.64
CA THR A 107 16.84 -12.18 -24.20
C THR A 107 17.84 -11.13 -23.73
N MET A 108 18.68 -11.46 -22.76
CA MET A 108 19.58 -10.50 -22.07
C MET A 108 20.73 -9.93 -22.92
N ALA A 109 20.61 -9.90 -24.24
CA ALA A 109 21.71 -9.53 -25.11
C ALA A 109 22.13 -8.05 -24.99
N ASN A 110 21.25 -7.13 -24.57
CA ASN A 110 21.63 -5.74 -24.30
C ASN A 110 20.63 -5.02 -23.37
N THR A 111 21.12 -4.34 -22.33
CA THR A 111 20.26 -3.67 -21.32
C THR A 111 19.81 -2.26 -21.73
N THR A 112 20.38 -1.69 -22.79
CA THR A 112 20.17 -0.27 -23.14
C THR A 112 18.94 -0.02 -24.02
N ASP A 113 18.50 -1.03 -24.80
CA ASP A 113 17.31 -0.96 -25.67
C ASP A 113 16.49 -2.23 -25.49
N ILE A 114 15.77 -2.34 -24.37
CA ILE A 114 14.84 -3.43 -24.13
C ILE A 114 13.53 -3.06 -24.85
N PRO A 115 13.12 -3.75 -25.93
CA PRO A 115 11.83 -3.53 -26.58
C PRO A 115 10.71 -4.01 -25.65
N GLY A 116 10.36 -3.18 -24.68
CA GLY A 116 9.34 -3.47 -23.67
C GLY A 116 8.02 -2.79 -23.97
N VAL A 117 6.92 -3.46 -23.62
CA VAL A 117 5.62 -2.82 -23.56
C VAL A 117 5.54 -2.04 -22.26
N LYS A 118 5.36 -0.72 -22.37
CA LYS A 118 5.11 0.13 -21.20
C LYS A 118 3.69 -0.08 -20.73
N GLN A 119 3.54 -0.40 -19.45
CA GLN A 119 2.24 -0.54 -18.80
C GLN A 119 2.25 0.23 -17.48
N ASP A 120 1.16 0.92 -17.23
CA ASP A 120 0.92 1.68 -16.00
C ASP A 120 0.10 0.83 -15.03
N TYR A 121 0.37 0.98 -13.73
CA TYR A 121 -0.23 0.16 -12.68
C TYR A 121 -0.68 0.99 -11.49
N ILE A 122 -1.73 0.52 -10.80
CA ILE A 122 -1.99 0.82 -9.40
C ILE A 122 -1.22 -0.19 -8.56
N LEU A 123 -0.40 0.30 -7.63
CA LEU A 123 0.39 -0.51 -6.70
C LEU A 123 -0.37 -0.66 -5.38
N LEU A 124 -0.63 -1.88 -4.96
CA LEU A 124 -1.31 -2.19 -3.70
C LEU A 124 -0.29 -2.72 -2.68
N HIS A 125 0.52 -1.82 -2.12
CA HIS A 125 1.58 -2.11 -1.15
C HIS A 125 1.10 -2.87 0.10
N GLY A 126 -0.18 -2.72 0.43
CA GLY A 126 -0.83 -3.44 1.52
C GLY A 126 -1.06 -4.94 1.31
N TRP A 127 -0.85 -5.46 0.10
CA TRP A 127 -1.25 -6.80 -0.31
C TRP A 127 -0.12 -7.50 -1.04
N THR A 128 0.18 -8.73 -0.63
CA THR A 128 1.23 -9.58 -1.18
C THR A 128 0.67 -10.96 -1.55
N LEU A 129 1.40 -11.75 -2.32
CA LEU A 129 1.12 -13.17 -2.45
C LEU A 129 1.45 -13.86 -1.13
N LYS A 130 0.67 -14.88 -0.76
CA LYS A 130 0.95 -15.67 0.44
C LYS A 130 2.41 -16.16 0.37
N PRO A 131 3.19 -15.96 1.44
CA PRO A 131 4.57 -16.37 1.44
C PRO A 131 4.67 -17.87 1.22
N GLU A 132 5.73 -18.28 0.56
CA GLU A 132 6.07 -19.68 0.32
C GLU A 132 6.06 -20.41 1.67
N SER A 133 5.08 -21.28 1.86
CA SER A 133 5.03 -22.11 3.06
C SER A 133 6.08 -23.19 2.89
N TRP A 134 7.07 -23.19 3.80
CA TRP A 134 8.07 -24.24 4.08
C TRP A 134 7.61 -25.70 3.95
N ILE A 135 6.30 -25.96 3.89
CA ILE A 135 5.75 -27.30 3.90
C ILE A 135 5.23 -27.74 2.52
N TYR A 136 4.44 -26.98 1.73
CA TYR A 136 3.96 -27.47 0.40
C TYR A 136 3.45 -26.43 -0.63
N ASP A 137 3.56 -25.12 -0.41
CA ASP A 137 2.90 -24.11 -1.27
C ASP A 137 3.87 -23.08 -1.86
N ASP A 138 4.64 -23.50 -2.87
CA ASP A 138 5.39 -22.59 -3.74
C ASP A 138 4.38 -21.85 -4.64
N ILE A 139 4.00 -20.64 -4.22
CA ILE A 139 3.18 -19.73 -5.01
C ILE A 139 4.13 -18.87 -5.83
N VAL A 140 4.21 -19.14 -7.13
CA VAL A 140 5.13 -18.44 -8.03
C VAL A 140 4.35 -17.68 -9.10
N PHE A 141 4.47 -16.37 -9.06
CA PHE A 141 3.96 -15.50 -10.12
C PHE A 141 4.86 -15.55 -11.35
N HIS A 142 4.25 -15.67 -12.53
CA HIS A 142 4.95 -15.58 -13.81
C HIS A 142 4.02 -15.08 -14.92
N ILE A 143 4.62 -14.73 -16.06
CA ILE A 143 3.92 -14.25 -17.26
C ILE A 143 4.30 -15.14 -18.43
N GLU A 144 3.30 -15.57 -19.19
CA GLU A 144 3.48 -16.33 -20.42
C GLU A 144 2.52 -15.80 -21.50
N ASN A 145 3.06 -15.44 -22.65
CA ASN A 145 2.31 -14.89 -23.80
C ASN A 145 1.40 -13.70 -23.43
N GLY A 146 1.90 -12.77 -22.62
CA GLY A 146 1.19 -11.57 -22.16
C GLY A 146 0.19 -11.81 -21.04
N GLN A 147 -0.12 -13.07 -20.70
CA GLN A 147 -1.06 -13.43 -19.66
C GLN A 147 -0.33 -13.70 -18.34
N SER A 148 -0.86 -13.17 -17.25
CA SER A 148 -0.33 -13.39 -15.90
C SER A 148 -0.91 -14.65 -15.27
N TYR A 149 -0.05 -15.42 -14.60
CA TYR A 149 -0.39 -16.68 -13.96
C TYR A 149 0.21 -16.77 -12.55
N ILE A 150 -0.49 -17.51 -11.69
CA ILE A 150 0.05 -18.02 -10.44
C ILE A 150 0.22 -19.52 -10.59
N ARG A 151 1.47 -19.97 -10.53
CA ARG A 151 1.78 -21.39 -10.37
C ARG A 151 1.65 -21.75 -8.90
N LYS A 152 0.85 -22.79 -8.61
CA LYS A 152 0.72 -23.33 -7.26
C LYS A 152 0.48 -24.82 -7.24
N THR A 153 0.76 -25.43 -6.11
CA THR A 153 0.48 -26.84 -5.86
C THR A 153 -0.96 -27.00 -5.39
N VAL A 154 -1.74 -27.88 -6.03
CA VAL A 154 -3.10 -28.22 -5.61
C VAL A 154 -3.20 -29.72 -5.36
N LYS A 155 -3.96 -30.08 -4.33
CA LYS A 155 -4.28 -31.48 -4.04
C LYS A 155 -5.14 -32.03 -5.17
N ASP A 156 -4.68 -33.10 -5.83
CA ASP A 156 -5.50 -33.81 -6.79
C ASP A 156 -6.61 -34.57 -6.03
N LYS A 157 -7.87 -34.39 -6.42
CA LYS A 157 -8.99 -35.11 -5.80
C LYS A 157 -9.05 -36.57 -6.25
N ARG A 158 -8.44 -36.91 -7.40
CA ARG A 158 -8.53 -38.24 -8.01
C ARG A 158 -7.38 -39.16 -7.62
N LYS A 159 -6.18 -38.60 -7.43
CA LYS A 159 -4.98 -39.31 -6.95
C LYS A 159 -4.62 -38.72 -5.59
N TYR A 160 -4.19 -39.51 -4.62
CA TYR A 160 -3.66 -39.02 -3.33
C TYR A 160 -2.31 -38.28 -3.48
N GLY A 161 -2.21 -37.40 -4.47
CA GLY A 161 -1.01 -36.68 -4.86
C GLY A 161 -1.27 -35.19 -4.99
N PHE A 162 -0.18 -34.47 -5.23
CA PHE A 162 -0.17 -33.05 -5.48
C PHE A 162 0.17 -32.82 -6.95
N LYS A 163 -0.50 -31.86 -7.57
CA LYS A 163 -0.18 -31.42 -8.94
C LYS A 163 0.06 -29.92 -8.96
N ARG A 164 1.01 -29.47 -9.77
CA ARG A 164 1.21 -28.05 -10.03
C ARG A 164 0.23 -27.60 -11.09
N VAL A 165 -0.39 -26.44 -10.89
CA VAL A 165 -1.32 -25.83 -11.84
C VAL A 165 -0.99 -24.36 -12.00
N ASP A 166 -1.14 -23.87 -13.23
CA ASP A 166 -1.07 -22.45 -13.54
C ASP A 166 -2.49 -21.90 -13.57
N VAL A 167 -2.75 -20.95 -12.66
CA VAL A 167 -4.06 -20.29 -12.55
C VAL A 167 -3.95 -18.89 -13.14
N PRO A 168 -4.74 -18.54 -14.17
CA PRO A 168 -4.70 -17.20 -14.76
C PRO A 168 -5.18 -16.16 -13.75
N VAL A 169 -4.51 -15.01 -13.72
CA VAL A 169 -4.85 -13.88 -12.83
C VAL A 169 -4.95 -12.56 -13.61
N LYS A 170 -5.79 -11.65 -13.13
CA LYS A 170 -6.05 -10.33 -13.76
C LYS A 170 -5.08 -9.23 -13.29
N PHE A 171 -4.18 -9.56 -12.35
CA PHE A 171 -3.19 -8.65 -11.80
C PHE A 171 -1.77 -9.09 -12.15
N ARG A 172 -0.83 -8.18 -11.96
CA ARG A 172 0.60 -8.47 -11.90
C ARG A 172 1.13 -8.38 -10.47
N TYR A 173 2.34 -8.87 -10.27
CA TYR A 173 2.97 -8.90 -8.96
C TYR A 173 4.42 -8.42 -9.06
N SER A 174 4.79 -7.42 -8.27
CA SER A 174 6.17 -6.95 -8.15
C SER A 174 6.85 -7.73 -7.05
N ARG A 175 7.90 -8.51 -7.40
CA ARG A 175 8.70 -9.21 -6.39
C ARG A 175 9.60 -8.27 -5.62
N THR A 176 10.05 -7.19 -6.26
CA THR A 176 10.94 -6.19 -5.67
C THR A 176 10.24 -5.39 -4.58
N ASP A 177 9.03 -4.92 -4.87
CA ASP A 177 8.22 -4.15 -3.90
C ASP A 177 7.35 -5.04 -3.01
N ASP A 178 7.25 -6.33 -3.37
CA ASP A 178 6.42 -7.33 -2.69
C ASP A 178 4.97 -6.82 -2.58
N CYS A 179 4.39 -6.49 -3.73
CA CYS A 179 3.05 -5.90 -3.83
C CYS A 179 2.27 -6.29 -5.10
N LEU A 180 0.95 -6.21 -5.01
CA LEU A 180 0.04 -6.40 -6.14
C LEU A 180 0.05 -5.18 -7.08
N MET A 181 0.02 -5.43 -8.39
CA MET A 181 -0.02 -4.41 -9.43
C MET A 181 -1.26 -4.60 -10.32
N ILE A 182 -2.16 -3.62 -10.33
CA ILE A 182 -3.38 -3.66 -11.17
C ILE A 182 -3.13 -2.82 -12.43
N PRO A 183 -3.22 -3.40 -13.64
CA PRO A 183 -2.98 -2.66 -14.86
C PRO A 183 -4.05 -1.58 -15.09
N ILE A 184 -3.62 -0.38 -15.47
CA ILE A 184 -4.48 0.78 -15.74
C ILE A 184 -4.04 1.53 -17.00
N SER A 185 -4.94 2.38 -17.53
CA SER A 185 -4.60 3.29 -18.62
C SER A 185 -3.71 4.45 -18.14
N SER A 186 -2.91 5.03 -19.04
CA SER A 186 -2.06 6.18 -18.72
C SER A 186 -2.86 7.42 -18.29
N SER A 187 -4.06 7.62 -18.85
CA SER A 187 -4.96 8.70 -18.42
C SER A 187 -5.42 8.51 -16.98
N LEU A 188 -5.81 7.28 -16.60
CA LEU A 188 -6.18 6.98 -15.22
C LEU A 188 -4.99 7.18 -14.27
N LYS A 189 -3.79 6.73 -14.66
CA LYS A 189 -2.57 6.97 -13.87
C LYS A 189 -2.34 8.45 -13.63
N MET A 190 -2.46 9.30 -14.66
CA MET A 190 -2.27 10.74 -14.50
C MET A 190 -3.26 11.34 -13.49
N ILE A 191 -4.53 10.97 -13.57
CA ILE A 191 -5.57 11.42 -12.62
C ILE A 191 -5.23 10.95 -11.20
N LEU A 192 -4.87 9.67 -11.05
CA LEU A 192 -4.47 9.10 -9.76
C LEU A 192 -3.25 9.81 -9.19
N ASN A 193 -2.23 10.10 -9.98
CA ASN A 193 -1.04 10.83 -9.52
C ASN A 193 -1.40 12.20 -8.98
N ILE A 194 -2.26 12.95 -9.67
CA ILE A 194 -2.71 14.28 -9.21
C ILE A 194 -3.46 14.14 -7.88
N VAL A 195 -4.41 13.20 -7.79
CA VAL A 195 -5.21 12.99 -6.58
C VAL A 195 -4.33 12.54 -5.41
N LEU A 196 -3.49 11.53 -5.61
CA LEU A 196 -2.61 11.00 -4.58
C LEU A 196 -1.60 12.07 -4.13
N GLY A 197 -1.06 12.87 -5.06
CA GLY A 197 -0.14 13.96 -4.77
C GLY A 197 -0.77 15.07 -3.94
N VAL A 198 -2.02 15.46 -4.24
CA VAL A 198 -2.77 16.44 -3.43
C VAL A 198 -3.00 15.91 -2.01
N ILE A 199 -3.34 14.63 -1.87
CA ILE A 199 -3.54 14.02 -0.55
C ILE A 199 -2.21 13.95 0.22
N GLU A 200 -1.14 13.47 -0.41
CA GLU A 200 0.19 13.38 0.20
C GLU A 200 0.70 14.75 0.64
N PHE A 201 0.58 15.77 -0.22
CA PHE A 201 0.93 17.15 0.12
C PHE A 201 0.08 17.71 1.27
N SER A 202 -1.21 17.37 1.32
CA SER A 202 -2.09 17.77 2.43
C SER A 202 -1.68 17.11 3.75
N ILE A 203 -1.34 15.82 3.73
CA ILE A 203 -0.80 15.09 4.89
C ILE A 203 0.51 15.73 5.35
N PHE A 204 1.39 16.09 4.42
CA PHE A 204 2.66 16.75 4.71
C PHE A 204 2.44 18.09 5.43
N ILE A 205 1.59 18.98 4.89
CA ILE A 205 1.21 20.24 5.55
C ILE A 205 0.62 20.00 6.94
N TYR A 206 -0.26 19.00 7.07
CA TYR A 206 -0.88 18.65 8.33
C TYR A 206 0.15 18.19 9.38
N MET A 207 1.18 17.45 8.98
CA MET A 207 2.29 17.07 9.87
C MET A 207 3.05 18.29 10.39
N PHE A 208 3.36 19.28 9.55
CA PHE A 208 3.97 20.54 10.02
C PHE A 208 3.06 21.28 10.99
N TYR A 209 1.75 21.29 10.74
CA TYR A 209 0.79 21.87 11.65
C TYR A 209 0.80 21.19 13.03
N LEU A 210 0.88 19.86 13.09
CA LEU A 210 1.00 19.13 14.37
C LEU A 210 2.31 19.46 15.09
N ILE A 211 3.43 19.55 14.38
CA ILE A 211 4.73 19.95 14.95
C ILE A 211 4.64 21.38 15.51
N ALA A 212 4.08 22.32 14.75
CA ALA A 212 3.89 23.70 15.19
C ALA A 212 2.97 23.78 16.43
N ALA A 213 1.90 22.98 16.46
CA ALA A 213 1.01 22.89 17.62
C ALA A 213 1.75 22.37 18.87
N PHE A 214 2.64 21.38 18.70
CA PHE A 214 3.48 20.86 19.78
C PHE A 214 4.50 21.90 20.26
N LEU A 215 5.25 22.54 19.36
CA LEU A 215 6.21 23.59 19.72
C LEU A 215 5.56 24.74 20.46
N LYS A 216 4.38 25.19 20.01
CA LYS A 216 3.63 26.24 20.68
C LYS A 216 3.17 25.83 22.08
N PHE A 217 2.81 24.56 22.27
CA PHE A 217 2.51 24.01 23.60
C PHE A 217 3.73 24.09 24.53
N ILE A 218 4.93 23.72 24.06
CA ILE A 218 6.18 23.82 24.83
C ILE A 218 6.51 25.27 25.20
N VAL A 219 6.37 26.21 24.27
CA VAL A 219 6.58 27.65 24.53
C VAL A 219 5.57 28.19 25.55
N ASP A 220 4.32 27.75 25.50
CA ASP A 220 3.32 28.19 26.48
C ASP A 220 3.63 27.60 27.88
N ILE A 221 4.19 26.39 27.98
CA ILE A 221 4.71 25.84 29.24
C ILE A 221 5.87 26.69 29.77
N SER A 222 6.84 27.05 28.93
CA SER A 222 8.01 27.84 29.37
C SER A 222 7.64 29.24 29.84
N LYS A 223 6.48 29.75 29.43
CA LYS A 223 5.91 31.03 29.88
C LYS A 223 5.04 30.90 31.14
N GLY A 224 4.98 29.73 31.77
CA GLY A 224 4.14 29.51 32.95
C GLY A 224 2.64 29.42 32.64
N LEU A 225 2.27 29.12 31.39
CA LEU A 225 0.88 28.98 30.94
C LEU A 225 0.53 27.53 30.53
N PRO A 226 0.87 26.48 31.31
CA PRO A 226 0.63 25.09 30.91
C PRO A 226 -0.86 24.74 30.78
N PHE A 227 -1.70 25.29 31.66
CA PHE A 227 -3.11 24.89 31.84
C PHE A 227 -4.12 25.76 31.08
N THR A 228 -3.80 26.18 29.86
CA THR A 228 -4.74 26.95 29.02
C THR A 228 -5.63 26.03 28.18
N ASP A 229 -6.86 26.46 27.87
CA ASP A 229 -7.75 25.70 26.97
C ASP A 229 -7.14 25.49 25.58
N SER A 230 -6.33 26.44 25.11
CA SER A 230 -5.62 26.29 23.85
C SER A 230 -4.62 25.14 23.91
N ASN A 231 -3.87 24.98 25.00
CA ASN A 231 -2.91 23.89 25.16
C ASN A 231 -3.60 22.54 25.27
N LEU A 232 -4.70 22.46 26.02
CA LEU A 232 -5.51 21.26 26.10
C LEU A 232 -6.04 20.83 24.73
N ARG A 233 -6.52 21.77 23.90
CA ARG A 233 -6.97 21.48 22.53
C ARG A 233 -5.83 20.98 21.64
N ARG A 234 -4.63 21.55 21.74
CA ARG A 234 -3.45 21.11 20.98
C ARG A 234 -3.01 19.70 21.37
N LEU A 235 -2.93 19.40 22.67
CA LEU A 235 -2.63 18.05 23.15
C LEU A 235 -3.67 17.03 22.67
N LYS A 236 -4.96 17.35 22.80
CA LYS A 236 -6.04 16.49 22.31
C LYS A 236 -5.93 16.25 20.81
N LEU A 237 -5.68 17.30 20.02
CA LEU A 237 -5.50 17.21 18.58
C LEU A 237 -4.36 16.25 18.25
N ILE A 238 -3.15 16.48 18.79
CA ILE A 238 -1.98 15.63 18.54
C ILE A 238 -2.27 14.18 18.91
N ALA A 239 -2.85 13.94 20.09
CA ALA A 239 -3.20 12.61 20.57
C ALA A 239 -4.16 11.89 19.60
N VAL A 240 -5.25 12.55 19.22
CA VAL A 240 -6.27 11.98 18.32
C VAL A 240 -5.68 11.73 16.94
N SER A 241 -4.88 12.65 16.39
CA SER A 241 -4.27 12.48 15.07
C SER A 241 -3.32 11.28 15.01
N LEU A 242 -2.47 11.11 16.03
CA LEU A 242 -1.52 10.00 16.11
C LEU A 242 -2.21 8.63 16.27
N ILE A 243 -3.35 8.58 16.96
CA ILE A 243 -4.16 7.36 17.09
C ILE A 243 -4.99 7.10 15.83
N ALA A 244 -5.62 8.15 15.27
CA ALA A 244 -6.54 8.02 14.15
C ALA A 244 -5.81 7.66 12.85
N PHE A 245 -4.61 8.19 12.62
CA PHE A 245 -3.84 7.93 11.40
C PHE A 245 -3.67 6.42 11.10
N PRO A 246 -3.10 5.58 11.98
CA PRO A 246 -2.96 4.15 11.73
C PRO A 246 -4.28 3.41 11.58
N ILE A 247 -5.33 3.84 12.28
CA ILE A 247 -6.67 3.24 12.15
C ILE A 247 -7.26 3.55 10.77
N ILE A 248 -7.16 4.81 10.32
CA ILE A 248 -7.70 5.25 9.03
C ILE A 248 -7.01 4.52 7.88
N THR A 249 -5.70 4.38 7.92
CA THR A 249 -4.95 3.69 6.86
C THR A 249 -5.20 2.19 6.87
N PHE A 250 -5.41 1.59 8.04
CA PHE A 250 -5.90 0.21 8.17
C PHE A 250 -7.23 0.05 7.47
N LEU A 251 -8.21 0.88 7.79
CA LEU A 251 -9.51 0.83 7.14
C LEU A 251 -9.39 1.08 5.63
N LEU A 252 -8.55 2.02 5.20
CA LEU A 252 -8.33 2.31 3.78
C LEU A 252 -7.79 1.09 3.02
N ASN A 253 -6.90 0.31 3.63
CA ASN A 253 -6.36 -0.91 3.05
C ASN A 253 -7.47 -1.97 2.80
N TYR A 254 -8.42 -2.13 3.74
CA TYR A 254 -9.58 -3.00 3.52
C TYR A 254 -10.54 -2.44 2.47
N VAL A 255 -10.76 -1.12 2.44
CA VAL A 255 -11.57 -0.47 1.41
C VAL A 255 -10.98 -0.73 0.03
N VAL A 256 -9.66 -0.64 -0.13
CA VAL A 256 -8.96 -0.99 -1.38
C VAL A 256 -9.28 -2.42 -1.81
N ARG A 257 -9.27 -3.39 -0.89
CA ARG A 257 -9.66 -4.76 -1.23
C ARG A 257 -11.11 -4.90 -1.68
N VAL A 258 -12.04 -4.17 -1.05
CA VAL A 258 -13.44 -4.16 -1.46
C VAL A 258 -13.59 -3.57 -2.88
N ILE A 259 -12.93 -2.45 -3.14
CA ILE A 259 -12.94 -1.75 -4.42
C ILE A 259 -12.36 -2.64 -5.54
N PHE A 260 -11.24 -3.31 -5.29
CA PHE A 260 -10.55 -4.14 -6.27
C PHE A 260 -10.83 -5.64 -6.11
N ASN A 261 -11.95 -6.04 -5.49
CA ASN A 261 -12.24 -7.42 -5.11
C ASN A 261 -12.10 -8.41 -6.28
N ASN A 262 -12.42 -7.99 -7.51
CA ASN A 262 -12.33 -8.83 -8.71
C ASN A 262 -10.88 -9.19 -9.10
N TYR A 263 -9.88 -8.48 -8.58
CA TYR A 263 -8.46 -8.79 -8.75
C TYR A 263 -7.93 -9.69 -7.62
N PHE A 264 -8.63 -9.84 -6.50
CA PHE A 264 -8.14 -10.66 -5.40
C PHE A 264 -8.41 -12.14 -5.63
N THR A 265 -7.37 -12.96 -5.56
CA THR A 265 -7.48 -14.42 -5.51
C THR A 265 -7.30 -14.92 -4.06
N PRO A 266 -7.67 -16.18 -3.75
CA PRO A 266 -7.40 -16.77 -2.44
C PRO A 266 -5.91 -16.83 -2.06
N ASP A 267 -5.02 -16.63 -3.03
CA ASP A 267 -3.57 -16.67 -2.84
C ASP A 267 -2.98 -15.29 -2.46
N VAL A 268 -3.78 -14.23 -2.53
CA VAL A 268 -3.40 -12.88 -2.09
C VAL A 268 -3.72 -12.72 -0.60
N ALA A 269 -2.74 -12.23 0.16
CA ALA A 269 -2.85 -11.98 1.60
C ALA A 269 -2.45 -10.54 1.95
N ALA A 270 -2.93 -10.07 3.10
CA ALA A 270 -2.53 -8.77 3.62
C ALA A 270 -1.06 -8.83 4.07
N LYS A 271 -0.27 -7.81 3.69
CA LYS A 271 1.13 -7.71 4.08
C LYS A 271 1.22 -7.23 5.53
N ILE A 272 1.46 -8.16 6.45
CA ILE A 272 1.54 -7.88 7.90
C ILE A 272 2.67 -6.87 8.20
N GLY A 273 3.77 -6.94 7.46
CA GLY A 273 4.94 -6.08 7.65
C GLY A 273 4.66 -4.58 7.52
N VAL A 274 3.72 -4.18 6.65
CA VAL A 274 3.32 -2.77 6.46
C VAL A 274 2.84 -2.17 7.78
N TRP A 275 2.19 -2.94 8.63
CA TRP A 275 1.64 -2.50 9.93
C TRP A 275 2.68 -2.44 11.06
N GLY A 276 3.84 -3.06 10.85
CA GLY A 276 4.84 -3.30 11.89
C GLY A 276 5.45 -2.02 12.48
N SER A 277 5.43 -0.89 11.76
CA SER A 277 5.93 0.40 12.26
C SER A 277 4.84 1.27 12.92
N TRP A 278 3.56 1.01 12.61
CA TRP A 278 2.45 1.93 12.88
C TRP A 278 1.98 1.92 14.34
N TRP A 279 2.20 0.82 15.06
CA TRP A 279 1.88 0.73 16.49
C TRP A 279 2.64 1.77 17.33
N ARG A 280 3.82 2.22 16.87
CA ARG A 280 4.59 3.27 17.54
C ARG A 280 3.79 4.58 17.61
N PHE A 281 3.13 4.96 16.51
CA PHE A 281 2.26 6.14 16.49
C PHE A 281 1.07 6.00 17.43
N MET A 282 0.45 4.81 17.50
CA MET A 282 -0.63 4.55 18.44
C MET A 282 -0.18 4.73 19.89
N ILE A 283 0.96 4.16 20.28
CA ILE A 283 1.49 4.31 21.64
C ILE A 283 1.83 5.77 21.95
N THR A 284 2.51 6.47 21.04
CA THR A 284 2.79 7.90 21.22
C THR A 284 1.49 8.69 21.37
N GLY A 285 0.48 8.41 20.55
CA GLY A 285 -0.84 9.02 20.67
C GLY A 285 -1.54 8.75 22.01
N ILE A 286 -1.44 7.54 22.54
CA ILE A 286 -1.95 7.18 23.88
C ILE A 286 -1.22 7.98 24.97
N ILE A 287 0.11 8.13 24.88
CA ILE A 287 0.89 8.96 25.82
C ILE A 287 0.40 10.41 25.78
N PHE A 288 0.24 10.99 24.59
CA PHE A 288 -0.31 12.35 24.46
C PHE A 288 -1.75 12.45 24.98
N LEU A 289 -2.56 11.41 24.85
CA LEU A 289 -3.91 11.36 25.40
C LEU A 289 -3.90 11.35 26.94
N MET A 290 -2.96 10.62 27.55
CA MET A 290 -2.75 10.63 29.00
C MET A 290 -2.28 12.00 29.48
N LEU A 291 -1.33 12.63 28.78
CA LEU A 291 -0.89 14.00 29.07
C LEU A 291 -2.06 15.00 28.97
N PHE A 292 -2.89 14.89 27.94
CA PHE A 292 -4.10 15.69 27.81
C PHE A 292 -5.01 15.55 29.04
N LYS A 293 -5.27 14.31 29.51
CA LYS A 293 -6.09 14.08 30.71
C LYS A 293 -5.45 14.68 31.97
N ALA A 294 -4.14 14.48 32.15
CA ALA A 294 -3.41 15.02 33.30
C ALA A 294 -3.43 16.56 33.33
N PHE A 295 -3.15 17.22 32.20
CA PHE A 295 -3.22 18.68 32.11
C PHE A 295 -4.64 19.21 32.28
N LYS A 296 -5.65 18.47 31.82
CA LYS A 296 -7.05 18.85 32.03
C LYS A 296 -7.40 18.84 33.53
N GLN A 297 -7.00 17.79 34.25
CA GLN A 297 -7.20 17.72 35.70
C GLN A 297 -6.42 18.79 36.45
N GLY A 298 -5.15 19.03 36.07
CA GLY A 298 -4.35 20.12 36.63
C GLY A 298 -4.98 21.50 36.44
N LYS A 299 -5.63 21.74 35.29
CA LYS A 299 -6.42 22.96 35.05
C LYS A 299 -7.59 23.08 36.02
N THR A 300 -8.39 22.03 36.18
CA THR A 300 -9.55 22.03 37.08
C THR A 300 -9.12 22.30 38.52
N LEU A 301 -8.07 21.65 39.01
CA LEU A 301 -7.54 21.89 40.36
C LEU A 301 -7.07 23.32 40.55
N LYS A 302 -6.41 23.91 39.55
CA LYS A 302 -6.00 25.31 39.59
C LYS A 302 -7.21 26.25 39.67
N GLU A 303 -8.24 26.01 38.86
CA GLU A 303 -9.47 26.80 38.87
C GLU A 303 -10.21 26.69 40.22
N GLU A 304 -10.23 25.51 40.85
CA GLU A 304 -10.80 25.33 42.20
C GLU A 304 -10.02 26.11 43.27
N GLN A 305 -8.69 26.11 43.20
CA GLN A 305 -7.84 26.88 44.12
C GLN A 305 -8.03 28.39 43.95
N ASP A 306 -8.12 28.88 42.70
CA ASP A 306 -8.32 30.29 42.39
C ASP A 306 -9.71 30.80 42.87
N LEU A 307 -10.69 29.91 43.10
CA LEU A 307 -12.03 30.26 43.62
C LEU A 307 -12.13 30.23 45.15
N THR A 308 -11.17 29.63 45.85
CA THR A 308 -11.24 29.41 47.31
C THR A 308 -10.53 30.50 48.11
N ILE A 309 -9.70 31.32 47.45
CA ILE A 309 -8.97 32.46 48.02
C ILE A 309 -9.79 33.72 47.87
#